data_AF-A0A653G1N4-F1
#
_entry.id   AF-A0A653G1N4-F1
#
_cell.length_a   1.000
_cell.length_b   1.000
_cell.length_c   1.000
_cell.angle_alpha   90.00
_cell.angle_beta   90.00
_cell.angle_gamma   90.00
#
_symmetry.space_group_name_H-M   'P 1'
#
loop_
_entity.id
_entity.type
_entity.pdbx_description
1 polymer ?
#
loop_
_entity_poly.entity_id
_entity_poly.type
_entity_poly.pdbx_seq_one_letter_code
_entity_poly.pdbx_strand_id
1 'polypeptide(L)'
;MKLIKNIIFVFLLIFLFTSLLRNLFGYKSKLNFYQQYKQNFDKETKRNIELKTEVVRKKSTEEIEKTIRNDLNLLKDNEIALIIPFPPIFPTSITPTPFPNWKQWWEVYFEK
;
A
#
# COMPACT_ATOMS: atom_id res chain seq x y z
N MET A 1 39.24 32.43 -31.86
CA MET A 1 39.24 32.74 -30.41
C MET A 1 37.86 32.96 -29.81
N LYS A 2 36.94 33.75 -30.41
CA LYS A 2 35.59 33.98 -29.85
C LYS A 2 34.73 32.71 -29.72
N LEU A 3 34.72 31.83 -30.73
CA LEU A 3 33.99 30.56 -30.69
C LEU A 3 34.46 29.63 -29.57
N ILE A 4 35.78 29.49 -29.39
CA ILE A 4 36.38 28.70 -28.31
C ILE A 4 36.03 29.27 -26.93
N LYS A 5 36.09 30.60 -26.77
CA LYS A 5 35.68 31.27 -25.52
C LYS A 5 34.20 31.02 -25.20
N ASN A 6 33.32 31.10 -26.19
CA ASN A 6 31.89 30.79 -26.00
C ASN A 6 31.66 29.33 -25.61
N ILE A 7 32.36 28.38 -26.23
CA ILE A 7 32.25 26.95 -25.90
C ILE A 7 32.68 26.70 -24.45
N ILE A 8 33.83 27.25 -24.04
CA ILE A 8 34.31 27.14 -22.65
C ILE A 8 33.30 27.76 -21.68
N PHE A 9 32.73 28.92 -22.02
CA PHE A 9 31.73 29.59 -21.18
C PHE A 9 30.45 28.77 -21.02
N VAL A 10 29.94 28.18 -22.11
CA VAL A 10 28.78 27.29 -22.07
C VAL A 10 29.07 26.06 -21.22
N PHE A 11 30.26 25.46 -21.34
CA PHE A 11 30.65 24.31 -20.54
C PHE A 11 30.74 24.64 -19.04
N LEU A 12 31.31 25.80 -18.70
CA LEU A 12 31.36 26.33 -17.34
C LEU A 12 29.94 26.54 -16.78
N LEU A 13 29.04 27.10 -17.60
CA LEU A 13 27.65 27.33 -17.23
C LEU A 13 26.95 26.00 -16.92
N ILE A 14 27.04 25.02 -17.81
CA ILE A 14 26.46 23.67 -17.62
C ILE A 14 27.03 23.03 -16.36
N PHE A 15 28.36 23.10 -16.15
CA PHE A 15 29.00 22.54 -14.96
C PHE A 15 28.42 23.14 -13.68
N LEU A 16 28.27 24.47 -13.60
CA LEU A 16 27.65 25.12 -12.45
C LEU A 16 26.19 24.67 -12.26
N PHE A 17 25.40 24.64 -13.34
CA PHE A 17 24.00 24.18 -13.26
C PHE A 17 23.89 22.74 -12.75
N THR A 18 24.73 21.81 -13.21
CA THR A 18 24.69 20.41 -12.74
C THR A 18 24.95 20.28 -11.24
N SER A 19 25.89 21.08 -10.70
CA SER A 19 26.18 21.12 -9.27
C SER A 19 24.98 21.64 -8.45
N LEU A 20 24.35 22.73 -8.91
CA LEU A 20 23.17 23.29 -8.24
C LEU A 20 21.97 22.34 -8.30
N LEU A 21 21.69 21.75 -9.46
CA LEU A 21 20.56 20.82 -9.65
C LEU A 21 20.69 19.63 -8.70
N ARG A 22 21.90 19.07 -8.55
CA ARG A 22 22.13 17.93 -7.64
C ARG A 22 21.79 18.27 -6.19
N ASN A 23 22.15 19.47 -5.74
CA ASN A 23 21.82 19.93 -4.39
C ASN A 23 20.33 20.16 -4.19
N LEU A 24 19.64 20.78 -5.16
CA LEU A 24 18.20 21.02 -5.09
C LEU A 24 17.40 19.71 -5.07
N PHE A 25 17.73 18.77 -5.95
CA PHE A 25 17.09 17.45 -5.96
C PHE A 25 17.40 16.64 -4.71
N GLY A 26 18.63 16.71 -4.20
CA GLY A 26 19.03 16.09 -2.94
C GLY A 26 18.23 16.62 -1.75
N TYR A 27 18.04 17.94 -1.66
CA TYR A 27 17.23 18.57 -0.62
C TYR A 27 15.77 18.13 -0.70
N LYS A 28 15.16 18.18 -1.89
CA LYS A 28 13.78 17.75 -2.10
C LYS A 28 13.57 16.28 -1.69
N SER A 29 14.48 15.39 -2.08
CA SER A 29 14.41 13.97 -1.71
C SER A 29 14.48 13.77 -0.20
N LYS A 30 15.38 14.49 0.50
CA LYS A 30 15.50 14.41 1.97
C LYS A 30 14.25 14.93 2.67
N LEU A 31 13.64 16.00 2.16
CA LEU A 31 12.43 16.57 2.71
C LEU A 31 11.24 15.62 2.54
N ASN A 32 11.09 15.02 1.35
CA ASN A 32 10.07 14.01 1.09
C ASN A 32 10.25 12.78 2.00
N PHE A 33 11.49 12.29 2.14
CA PHE A 33 11.81 11.19 3.05
C PHE A 33 11.43 11.51 4.50
N TYR A 34 11.79 12.70 4.98
CA TYR A 34 11.43 13.15 6.33
C TYR A 34 9.91 13.20 6.53
N GLN A 35 9.17 13.78 5.58
CA GLN A 35 7.71 13.87 5.67
C GLN A 35 7.06 12.48 5.69
N GLN A 36 7.49 11.57 4.82
CA GLN A 36 6.97 10.21 4.77
C GLN A 36 7.29 9.45 6.06
N TYR A 37 8.51 9.58 6.57
CA TYR A 37 8.91 8.95 7.82
C TYR A 37 8.10 9.48 9.00
N LYS A 38 7.91 10.80 9.09
CA LYS A 38 7.08 11.43 10.14
C LYS A 38 5.64 10.93 10.08
N GLN A 39 5.05 10.85 8.88
CA GLN A 39 3.69 10.36 8.70
C GLN A 39 3.54 8.90 9.15
N ASN A 40 4.52 8.05 8.82
CA ASN A 40 4.53 6.66 9.26
C ASN A 40 4.68 6.54 10.78
N PHE A 41 5.56 7.35 11.38
CA PHE A 41 5.72 7.40 12.83
C PHE A 41 4.42 7.81 13.54
N ASP A 42 3.74 8.84 13.06
CA ASP A 42 2.46 9.29 13.63
C ASP A 42 1.37 8.22 13.47
N LYS A 43 1.35 7.49 12.35
CA LYS A 43 0.44 6.37 12.11
C LYS A 43 0.68 5.22 13.09
N GLU A 44 1.93 4.79 13.24
CA GLU A 44 2.27 3.70 14.17
C GLU A 44 2.02 4.10 15.64
N THR A 45 2.24 5.36 15.99
CA THR A 45 1.93 5.89 17.32
C THR A 45 0.44 5.79 17.63
N LYS A 46 -0.42 6.22 16.69
CA LYS A 46 -1.88 6.07 16.82
C LYS A 46 -2.28 4.60 16.93
N ARG A 47 -1.71 3.74 16.06
CA ARG A 47 -1.99 2.30 16.09
C ARG A 47 -1.61 1.65 17.42
N ASN A 48 -0.50 2.07 18.02
CA ASN A 48 -0.08 1.57 19.33
C ASN A 48 -1.09 1.93 20.43
N ILE A 49 -1.61 3.16 20.42
CA ILE A 49 -2.62 3.63 21.38
C ILE A 49 -3.92 2.84 21.21
N GLU A 50 -4.38 2.66 19.97
CA GLU A 50 -5.55 1.85 19.63
C GLU A 50 -5.41 0.41 20.17
N LEU A 51 -4.28 -0.25 19.87
CA LEU A 51 -4.02 -1.61 20.30
C LEU A 51 -3.97 -1.74 21.82
N LYS A 52 -3.34 -0.79 22.52
CA LYS A 52 -3.34 -0.76 23.99
C LYS A 52 -4.75 -0.63 24.54
N THR A 53 -5.59 0.20 23.92
CA THR A 53 -6.98 0.40 24.30
C THR A 53 -7.80 -0.88 24.05
N GLU A 54 -7.62 -1.52 22.90
CA GLU A 54 -8.24 -2.81 22.58
C GLU A 54 -7.86 -3.91 23.57
N VAL A 55 -6.59 -3.96 24.00
CA VAL A 55 -6.13 -4.94 25.00
C VAL A 55 -6.85 -4.74 26.33
N VAL A 56 -7.00 -3.50 26.79
CA VAL A 56 -7.75 -3.20 28.02
C VAL A 56 -9.22 -3.55 27.84
N ARG A 57 -9.83 -3.17 26.71
CA ARG A 57 -11.22 -3.48 26.37
C ARG A 57 -11.49 -4.99 26.38
N LYS A 58 -10.62 -5.79 25.75
CA LYS A 58 -10.76 -7.25 25.68
C LYS A 58 -10.54 -7.96 27.02
N LYS A 59 -9.83 -7.34 27.95
CA LYS A 59 -9.66 -7.85 29.32
C LYS A 59 -10.84 -7.52 30.23
N SER A 60 -11.79 -6.70 29.81
CA SER A 60 -12.98 -6.42 30.61
C SER A 60 -13.81 -7.69 30.80
N THR A 61 -14.43 -7.81 31.97
CA THR A 61 -15.29 -8.96 32.30
C THR A 61 -16.48 -9.08 31.34
N GLU A 62 -17.01 -7.95 30.87
CA GLU A 62 -18.12 -7.89 29.91
C GLU A 62 -17.72 -8.45 28.54
N GLU A 63 -16.52 -8.13 28.04
CA GLU A 63 -16.07 -8.65 26.74
C GLU A 63 -15.71 -10.15 26.85
N ILE A 64 -15.16 -10.57 27.99
CA ILE A 64 -14.89 -12.00 28.27
C ILE A 64 -16.20 -12.77 28.32
N GLU A 65 -17.19 -12.29 29.08
CA GLU A 65 -18.53 -12.90 29.15
C GLU A 65 -19.17 -12.96 27.77
N LYS A 66 -19.16 -11.86 27.02
CA LYS A 66 -19.67 -11.80 25.65
C LYS A 66 -18.97 -12.80 24.72
N THR A 67 -17.65 -12.97 24.84
CA THR A 67 -16.89 -13.94 24.04
C THR A 67 -17.33 -15.37 24.36
N ILE A 68 -17.35 -15.73 25.65
CA ILE A 68 -17.79 -17.06 26.11
C ILE A 68 -19.23 -17.32 25.66
N ARG A 69 -20.10 -16.33 25.81
CA ARG A 69 -21.52 -16.42 25.45
C ARG A 69 -21.72 -16.63 23.94
N ASN A 70 -20.96 -15.91 23.11
CA ASN A 70 -20.98 -16.07 21.66
C ASN A 70 -20.44 -17.45 21.23
N ASP A 71 -19.37 -17.95 21.85
CA ASP A 71 -18.82 -19.28 21.57
C ASP A 71 -19.83 -20.39 21.92
N LEU A 72 -20.68 -20.15 22.92
CA LEU A 72 -21.79 -21.03 23.29
C LEU A 72 -23.07 -20.81 22.46
N ASN A 73 -23.05 -19.92 21.46
CA ASN A 73 -24.22 -19.51 20.67
C ASN A 73 -25.41 -19.04 21.54
N LEU A 74 -25.13 -18.40 22.67
CA LEU A 74 -26.15 -17.85 23.58
C LEU A 74 -26.41 -16.38 23.26
N LEU A 75 -27.68 -15.99 23.22
CA LEU A 75 -28.09 -14.59 22.99
C LEU A 75 -28.48 -13.93 24.31
N LYS A 76 -28.12 -12.65 24.45
CA LYS A 76 -28.62 -11.79 25.53
C LYS A 76 -29.93 -11.14 25.07
N ASP A 77 -30.77 -10.76 26.03
CA ASP A 77 -32.01 -10.03 25.75
C ASP A 77 -31.72 -8.78 24.90
N ASN A 78 -32.50 -8.61 23.83
CA ASN A 78 -32.36 -7.54 22.81
C ASN A 78 -31.12 -7.62 21.90
N GLU A 79 -30.42 -8.76 21.82
CA GLU A 79 -29.39 -8.99 20.80
C GLU A 79 -29.94 -9.72 19.57
N ILE A 80 -29.39 -9.42 18.39
CA ILE A 80 -29.76 -10.03 17.11
C ILE A 80 -28.61 -10.94 16.65
N ALA A 81 -28.90 -12.23 16.43
CA ALA A 81 -27.96 -13.15 15.78
C ALA A 81 -27.99 -12.95 14.26
N LEU A 82 -26.84 -12.63 13.66
CA LEU A 82 -26.67 -12.64 12.21
C LEU A 82 -26.13 -14.01 11.79
N ILE A 83 -26.98 -14.84 11.20
CA ILE A 83 -26.58 -16.15 10.65
C ILE A 83 -26.21 -15.95 9.19
N ILE A 84 -24.92 -16.01 8.88
CA ILE A 84 -24.41 -15.91 7.51
C ILE A 84 -24.27 -17.33 6.95
N PRO A 85 -25.01 -17.71 5.89
CA PRO A 85 -24.85 -19.02 5.27
C PRO A 85 -23.46 -19.13 4.63
N PHE A 86 -22.89 -20.34 4.66
CA PHE A 86 -21.62 -20.60 3.99
C PHE A 86 -21.76 -20.27 2.49
N PRO A 87 -20.79 -19.55 1.88
CA PRO A 87 -20.84 -19.30 0.45
C PRO A 87 -20.85 -20.64 -0.29
N PRO A 88 -21.70 -20.79 -1.33
CA PRO A 88 -21.70 -22.01 -2.14
C PRO A 88 -20.31 -22.20 -2.76
N ILE A 89 -19.75 -23.40 -2.59
CA ILE A 89 -18.47 -23.78 -3.18
C ILE A 89 -18.73 -23.96 -4.68
N PHE A 90 -18.44 -22.93 -5.47
CA PHE A 90 -18.48 -23.06 -6.92
C PHE A 90 -17.28 -23.89 -7.36
N PRO A 91 -17.46 -24.92 -8.22
CA PRO A 91 -16.33 -25.60 -8.83
C PRO A 91 -15.51 -24.55 -9.59
N THR A 92 -14.22 -24.47 -9.27
CA THR A 92 -13.31 -23.60 -10.01
C THR A 92 -13.25 -24.11 -11.44
N SER A 93 -13.85 -23.37 -12.38
CA SER A 93 -13.62 -23.61 -13.80
C SER A 93 -12.12 -23.55 -14.03
N ILE A 94 -11.53 -24.67 -14.41
CA ILE A 94 -10.14 -24.73 -14.85
C ILE A 94 -10.07 -23.91 -16.14
N THR A 95 -9.74 -22.63 -16.01
CA THR A 95 -9.41 -21.82 -17.18
C THR A 95 -8.17 -22.46 -17.81
N PRO A 96 -8.23 -22.93 -19.07
CA PRO A 96 -7.06 -23.50 -19.72
C PRO A 96 -5.93 -22.48 -19.66
N THR A 97 -4.70 -22.96 -19.44
CA THR A 97 -3.51 -22.09 -19.41
C THR A 97 -3.51 -21.24 -20.68
N PRO A 98 -3.53 -19.90 -20.55
CA PRO A 98 -3.60 -19.05 -21.72
C PRO A 98 -2.34 -19.26 -22.57
N PHE A 99 -2.51 -19.26 -23.89
CA PHE A 99 -1.37 -19.31 -24.80
C PHE A 99 -0.40 -18.15 -24.50
N PRO A 100 0.90 -18.28 -24.81
CA PRO A 100 1.84 -17.16 -24.69
C PRO A 100 1.32 -15.91 -25.42
N ASN A 101 1.58 -14.73 -24.86
CA ASN A 101 1.03 -13.45 -25.40
C ASN A 101 1.27 -13.28 -26.90
N TRP A 102 2.43 -13.69 -27.41
CA TRP A 102 2.76 -13.58 -28.84
C TRP A 102 1.82 -14.43 -29.72
N LYS A 103 1.41 -15.62 -29.26
CA LYS A 103 0.51 -16.51 -29.99
C LYS A 103 -0.91 -15.96 -29.97
N GLN A 104 -1.33 -15.40 -28.84
CA GLN A 104 -2.64 -14.72 -28.75
C GLN A 104 -2.73 -13.56 -29.76
N TRP A 105 -1.68 -12.73 -29.86
CA TRP A 105 -1.65 -11.67 -30.87
C TRP A 105 -1.61 -12.22 -32.29
N TRP A 106 -0.87 -13.31 -32.53
CA TRP A 106 -0.84 -13.93 -33.84
C TRP A 106 -2.21 -14.45 -34.29
N GLU A 107 -2.93 -15.17 -33.42
CA GLU A 107 -4.28 -15.65 -33.72
C GLU A 107 -5.24 -14.49 -34.01
N VAL A 108 -5.20 -13.42 -33.21
CA VAL A 108 -6.06 -12.22 -33.42
C VAL A 108 -5.85 -11.56 -34.79
N TYR A 109 -4.61 -11.53 -35.29
CA TYR A 109 -4.28 -10.83 -36.53
C TYR A 109 -4.25 -11.73 -37.77
N PHE A 110 -4.08 -13.05 -37.61
CA PHE A 110 -3.78 -13.95 -38.72
C PHE A 110 -4.61 -15.24 -38.77
N GLU A 111 -5.35 -15.60 -37.72
CA GLU A 111 -6.35 -16.67 -37.78
C GLU A 111 -7.76 -16.08 -37.77
N LYS A 112 -8.64 -16.59 -38.62
CA LYS A 112 -10.03 -16.18 -38.77
C LYS A 112 -10.93 -17.39 -38.68
#